data_AF-A0A955AHX1-F1
#
_entry.id   AF-A0A955AHX1-F1
#
_cell.length_a   1.000
_cell.length_b   1.000
_cell.length_c   1.000
_cell.angle_alpha   90.00
_cell.angle_beta   90.00
_cell.angle_gamma   90.00
#
_symmetry.space_group_name_H-M   'P 1'
#
loop_
_entity.id
_entity.type
_entity.pdbx_description
1 polymer ?
#
loop_
_entity_poly.entity_id
_entity_poly.type
_entity_poly.pdbx_seq_one_letter_code
_entity_poly.pdbx_strand_id
1 'polypeptide(L)'
;VVHNECYGGVTDVEFIERMVRGHAEQGVPLVVIHCSMHSYRNARTDEWRKLLGVTSKRHESVKRPLAVVSRDADHPIMRGIPTNWSTPNGELYIIEHNWPDCHILATAKSVETNKDETVVWVNQYGKAKTFGTTLGHHNETMMTNEWLATVSRGLLWVCGKLGDDGTIGDGYSGTGISPIILPTVGGGSEQKPTEAKR
;
A
#
# COMPACT_ATOMS: atom_id res chain seq x y z
N VAL A 1 4.33 2.11 -10.69
CA VAL A 1 3.89 3.42 -10.13
C VAL A 1 3.65 3.26 -8.64
N VAL A 2 4.04 4.24 -7.82
CA VAL A 2 3.69 4.24 -6.39
C VAL A 2 2.52 5.20 -6.20
N HIS A 3 1.41 4.66 -5.73
CA HIS A 3 0.22 5.41 -5.35
C HIS A 3 0.21 5.61 -3.85
N ASN A 4 0.04 6.87 -3.43
CA ASN A 4 -0.08 7.29 -2.04
C ASN A 4 -0.95 8.57 -1.94
N GLU A 5 -1.94 8.67 -2.81
CA GLU A 5 -2.85 9.81 -2.95
C GLU A 5 -4.20 9.55 -2.28
N CYS A 6 -4.94 10.62 -1.98
CA CYS A 6 -6.26 10.54 -1.37
C CYS A 6 -7.31 11.38 -2.11
N TYR A 7 -7.75 10.89 -3.27
CA TYR A 7 -8.72 11.56 -4.14
C TYR A 7 -10.14 10.98 -4.00
N GLY A 8 -10.63 10.82 -2.77
CA GLY A 8 -11.91 10.16 -2.51
C GLY A 8 -13.13 10.86 -3.13
N GLY A 9 -13.04 12.18 -3.32
CA GLY A 9 -14.11 13.00 -3.89
C GLY A 9 -14.18 12.99 -5.43
N VAL A 10 -13.19 12.44 -6.12
CA VAL A 10 -13.19 12.37 -7.59
C VAL A 10 -14.16 11.28 -8.05
N THR A 11 -15.07 11.65 -8.97
CA THR A 11 -16.15 10.78 -9.46
C THR A 11 -16.13 10.58 -10.98
N ASP A 12 -15.19 11.19 -11.69
CA ASP A 12 -15.03 11.07 -13.14
C ASP A 12 -14.60 9.64 -13.52
N VAL A 13 -15.57 8.86 -13.98
CA VAL A 13 -15.40 7.45 -14.34
C VAL A 13 -14.43 7.28 -15.49
N GLU A 14 -14.49 8.12 -16.52
CA GLU A 14 -13.63 7.98 -17.70
C GLU A 14 -12.17 8.21 -17.33
N PHE A 15 -11.90 9.23 -16.51
CA PHE A 15 -10.57 9.51 -15.98
C PHE A 15 -10.01 8.31 -15.20
N ILE A 16 -10.79 7.77 -14.25
CA ILE A 16 -10.39 6.66 -13.39
C ILE A 16 -10.11 5.41 -14.23
N GLU A 17 -11.05 5.03 -15.10
CA GLU A 17 -10.91 3.82 -15.91
C GLU A 17 -9.79 3.93 -16.92
N ARG A 18 -9.51 5.12 -17.46
CA ARG A 18 -8.34 5.32 -18.34
C ARG A 18 -7.03 5.09 -17.60
N MET A 19 -6.91 5.54 -16.36
CA MET A 19 -5.74 5.25 -15.52
C MET A 19 -5.61 3.74 -15.26
N VAL A 20 -6.72 3.09 -14.90
CA VAL A 20 -6.75 1.65 -14.63
C VAL A 20 -6.37 0.84 -15.88
N ARG A 21 -6.89 1.19 -17.07
CA ARG A 21 -6.49 0.55 -18.34
C ARG A 21 -5.00 0.67 -18.61
N GLY A 22 -4.41 1.84 -18.32
CA GLY A 22 -2.97 2.04 -18.44
C GLY A 22 -2.15 1.00 -17.66
N HIS A 23 -2.60 0.63 -16.47
CA HIS A 23 -2.01 -0.47 -15.70
C HIS A 23 -2.38 -1.83 -16.29
N ALA A 24 -3.67 -2.13 -16.37
CA ALA A 24 -4.18 -3.48 -16.65
C ALA A 24 -3.79 -3.99 -18.04
N GLU A 25 -3.75 -3.12 -19.06
CA GLU A 25 -3.48 -3.52 -20.44
C GLU A 25 -2.00 -3.53 -20.78
N GLN A 26 -1.22 -2.62 -20.19
CA GLN A 26 0.22 -2.47 -20.45
C GLN A 26 1.08 -3.24 -19.44
N GLY A 27 0.50 -3.73 -18.35
CA GLY A 27 1.22 -4.45 -17.30
C GLY A 27 2.11 -3.56 -16.44
N VAL A 28 1.80 -2.26 -16.35
CA VAL A 28 2.57 -1.36 -15.47
C VAL A 28 2.28 -1.74 -14.01
N PRO A 29 3.27 -2.20 -13.24
CA PRO A 29 3.05 -2.62 -11.86
C PRO A 29 2.77 -1.43 -10.94
N LEU A 30 2.17 -1.70 -9.79
CA LEU A 30 1.88 -0.68 -8.80
C LEU A 30 2.09 -1.12 -7.35
N VAL A 31 2.51 -0.14 -6.55
CA VAL A 31 2.55 -0.19 -5.08
C VAL A 31 1.50 0.80 -4.59
N VAL A 32 0.54 0.34 -3.80
CA VAL A 32 -0.57 1.18 -3.31
C VAL A 32 -0.51 1.29 -1.80
N ILE A 33 -0.42 2.52 -1.30
CA ILE A 33 -0.15 2.81 0.11
C ILE A 33 -1.32 3.58 0.71
N HIS A 34 -1.74 3.14 1.89
CA HIS A 34 -2.67 3.80 2.80
C HIS A 34 -3.89 4.46 2.12
N CYS A 35 -3.90 5.78 1.90
CA CYS A 35 -5.07 6.52 1.42
C CYS A 35 -5.47 6.16 -0.02
N SER A 36 -4.58 5.50 -0.78
CA SER A 36 -4.86 5.02 -2.14
C SER A 36 -6.11 4.14 -2.20
N MET A 37 -6.38 3.38 -1.14
CA MET A 37 -7.60 2.55 -1.03
C MET A 37 -8.88 3.37 -0.95
N HIS A 38 -8.80 4.61 -0.49
CA HIS A 38 -9.94 5.53 -0.39
C HIS A 38 -10.01 6.52 -1.55
N SER A 39 -9.01 6.55 -2.44
CA SER A 39 -9.09 7.29 -3.70
C SER A 39 -10.26 6.77 -4.54
N TYR A 40 -10.97 7.69 -5.17
CA TYR A 40 -12.10 7.42 -6.06
C TYR A 40 -13.28 6.68 -5.41
N ARG A 41 -13.35 6.65 -4.07
CA ARG A 41 -14.38 5.88 -3.34
C ARG A 41 -15.82 6.35 -3.62
N ASN A 42 -16.00 7.61 -4.04
CA ASN A 42 -17.31 8.17 -4.42
C ASN A 42 -17.67 7.90 -5.89
N ALA A 43 -16.73 7.45 -6.72
CA ALA A 43 -17.01 7.09 -8.11
C ALA A 43 -17.83 5.79 -8.17
N ARG A 44 -18.70 5.70 -9.19
CA ARG A 44 -19.59 4.54 -9.41
C ARG A 44 -18.89 3.32 -9.98
N THR A 45 -17.73 3.50 -10.61
CA THR A 45 -16.93 2.40 -11.16
C THR A 45 -16.14 1.69 -10.07
N ASP A 46 -15.96 0.38 -10.20
CA ASP A 46 -15.13 -0.46 -9.33
C ASP A 46 -13.74 -0.74 -9.90
N GLU A 47 -13.42 -0.25 -11.10
CA GLU A 47 -12.17 -0.57 -11.79
C GLU A 47 -10.93 -0.24 -10.96
N TRP A 48 -10.94 0.86 -10.20
CA TRP A 48 -9.88 1.16 -9.26
C TRP A 48 -9.77 0.12 -8.15
N ARG A 49 -10.89 -0.27 -7.54
CA ARG A 49 -10.93 -1.23 -6.42
C ARG A 49 -10.48 -2.62 -6.87
N LYS A 50 -10.83 -3.02 -8.10
CA LYS A 50 -10.34 -4.26 -8.74
C LYS A 50 -8.84 -4.23 -8.99
N LEU A 51 -8.30 -3.09 -9.47
CA LEU A 51 -6.87 -2.91 -9.65
C LEU A 51 -6.12 -3.00 -8.31
N LEU A 52 -6.65 -2.37 -7.27
CA LEU A 52 -6.10 -2.45 -5.92
C LEU A 52 -6.17 -3.86 -5.35
N GLY A 53 -7.24 -4.60 -5.59
CA GLY A 53 -7.51 -5.93 -5.02
C GLY A 53 -8.36 -5.90 -3.75
N VAL A 54 -8.64 -4.72 -3.19
CA VAL A 54 -9.51 -4.56 -2.02
C VAL A 54 -10.46 -3.38 -2.19
N THR A 55 -11.62 -3.46 -1.53
CA THR A 55 -12.54 -2.35 -1.36
C THR A 55 -12.55 -1.94 0.11
N SER A 56 -12.20 -0.69 0.38
CA SER A 56 -12.38 -0.04 1.68
C SER A 56 -12.94 1.37 1.47
N LYS A 57 -13.85 1.79 2.34
CA LYS A 57 -14.44 3.14 2.30
C LYS A 57 -14.27 3.93 3.60
N ARG A 58 -13.86 3.25 4.67
CA ARG A 58 -13.64 3.84 5.99
C ARG A 58 -12.55 3.08 6.74
N HIS A 59 -12.11 3.66 7.84
CA HIS A 59 -11.27 3.03 8.84
C HIS A 59 -11.98 3.07 10.20
N GLU A 60 -11.41 2.37 11.19
CA GLU A 60 -11.84 2.47 12.58
C GLU A 60 -11.79 3.93 13.05
N SER A 61 -12.72 4.28 13.92
CA SER A 61 -12.81 5.60 14.56
C SER A 61 -11.63 5.87 15.50
N VAL A 62 -11.05 4.82 16.08
CA VAL A 62 -9.93 4.90 17.01
C VAL A 62 -8.61 4.64 16.29
N LYS A 63 -7.65 5.54 16.48
CA LYS A 63 -6.24 5.33 16.09
C LYS A 63 -5.52 4.59 17.21
N ARG A 64 -4.79 3.52 16.86
CA ARG A 64 -4.13 2.66 17.85
C ARG A 64 -3.01 1.83 17.23
N PRO A 65 -2.10 1.26 18.04
CA PRO A 65 -1.27 0.13 17.65
C PRO A 65 -2.12 -0.99 17.03
N LEU A 66 -1.62 -1.54 15.92
CA LEU A 66 -2.23 -2.68 15.24
C LEU A 66 -1.35 -3.91 15.45
N ALA A 67 -1.93 -4.95 16.07
CA ALA A 67 -1.30 -6.27 16.12
C ALA A 67 -1.49 -6.94 14.76
N VAL A 68 -0.43 -6.94 13.96
CA VAL A 68 -0.42 -7.50 12.61
C VAL A 68 0.05 -8.95 12.66
N VAL A 69 -0.67 -9.80 11.95
CA VAL A 69 -0.44 -11.25 11.85
C VAL A 69 -0.24 -11.61 10.39
N SER A 70 0.88 -12.23 10.07
CA SER A 70 1.16 -12.81 8.75
C SER A 70 0.20 -13.98 8.47
N ARG A 71 -0.32 -14.04 7.25
CA ARG A 71 -1.19 -15.11 6.75
C ARG A 71 -0.51 -16.01 5.74
N ASP A 72 0.62 -15.55 5.21
CA ASP A 72 1.49 -16.31 4.32
C ASP A 72 2.95 -15.89 4.57
N ALA A 73 3.59 -16.58 5.51
CA ALA A 73 4.97 -16.28 5.90
C ALA A 73 6.00 -16.80 4.87
N ASP A 74 5.59 -17.72 4.00
CA ASP A 74 6.46 -18.32 2.99
C ASP A 74 6.56 -17.46 1.71
N HIS A 75 5.55 -16.60 1.47
CA HIS A 75 5.57 -15.63 0.38
C HIS A 75 6.88 -14.83 0.38
N PRO A 76 7.55 -14.64 -0.78
CA PRO A 76 8.87 -14.02 -0.83
C PRO A 76 8.90 -12.62 -0.20
N ILE A 77 7.80 -11.85 -0.28
CA ILE A 77 7.69 -10.54 0.41
C ILE A 77 7.81 -10.68 1.94
N MET A 78 7.22 -11.72 2.52
CA MET A 78 7.09 -11.89 3.97
C MET A 78 8.29 -12.58 4.62
N ARG A 79 9.18 -13.19 3.84
CA ARG A 79 10.38 -13.85 4.36
C ARG A 79 11.28 -12.88 5.13
N GLY A 80 11.64 -13.26 6.36
CA GLY A 80 12.45 -12.46 7.27
C GLY A 80 11.68 -11.37 8.01
N ILE A 81 10.38 -11.18 7.73
CA ILE A 81 9.49 -10.32 8.51
C ILE A 81 8.88 -11.17 9.63
N PRO A 82 8.77 -10.65 10.88
CA PRO A 82 8.13 -11.37 11.97
C PRO A 82 6.71 -11.82 11.59
N THR A 83 6.33 -13.04 11.98
CA THR A 83 4.96 -13.54 11.74
C THR A 83 3.91 -12.77 12.53
N ASN A 84 4.32 -12.14 13.64
CA ASN A 84 3.50 -11.24 14.44
C ASN A 84 4.33 -10.01 14.78
N TRP A 85 3.77 -8.83 14.58
CA TRP A 85 4.39 -7.57 15.00
C TRP A 85 3.33 -6.55 15.39
N SER A 86 3.73 -5.51 16.13
CA SER A 86 2.84 -4.39 16.41
C SER A 86 3.32 -3.16 15.65
N THR A 87 2.40 -2.44 15.02
CA THR A 87 2.69 -1.07 14.62
C THR A 87 2.72 -0.16 15.86
N PRO A 88 3.49 0.94 15.85
CA PRO A 88 3.46 1.93 16.93
C PRO A 88 2.12 2.69 16.97
N ASN A 89 1.49 2.88 15.80
CA ASN A 89 0.20 3.53 15.64
C ASN A 89 -0.43 3.12 14.30
N GLY A 90 -1.69 3.46 14.07
CA GLY A 90 -2.39 3.05 12.86
C GLY A 90 -3.86 3.45 12.81
N GLU A 91 -4.36 3.51 11.58
CA GLU A 91 -5.78 3.58 11.25
C GLU A 91 -6.14 2.25 10.59
N LEU A 92 -6.87 1.37 11.27
CA LEU A 92 -7.25 0.09 10.68
C LEU A 92 -8.38 0.30 9.67
N TYR A 93 -8.12 0.00 8.41
CA TYR A 93 -9.13 0.12 7.36
C TYR A 93 -10.11 -1.05 7.46
N ILE A 94 -11.40 -0.77 7.28
CA ILE A 94 -12.43 -1.81 7.20
C ILE A 94 -12.53 -2.26 5.75
N ILE A 95 -12.25 -3.53 5.51
CA ILE A 95 -12.25 -4.15 4.18
C ILE A 95 -13.65 -4.71 3.92
N GLU A 96 -14.40 -4.03 3.04
CA GLU A 96 -15.74 -4.45 2.64
C GLU A 96 -15.66 -5.67 1.71
N HIS A 97 -14.60 -5.77 0.92
CA HIS A 97 -14.40 -6.84 -0.06
C HIS A 97 -12.92 -7.04 -0.38
N ASN A 98 -12.48 -8.31 -0.43
CA ASN A 98 -11.25 -8.71 -1.11
C ASN A 98 -11.68 -9.26 -2.49
N TRP A 99 -11.11 -8.73 -3.57
CA TRP A 99 -11.41 -9.17 -4.93
C TRP A 99 -10.78 -10.55 -5.21
N PRO A 100 -11.27 -11.32 -6.21
CA PRO A 100 -10.90 -12.73 -6.36
C PRO A 100 -9.39 -13.03 -6.46
N ASP A 101 -8.61 -12.17 -7.12
CA ASP A 101 -7.16 -12.34 -7.31
C ASP A 101 -6.33 -11.71 -6.17
N CYS A 102 -6.98 -11.21 -5.12
CA CYS A 102 -6.32 -10.67 -3.95
C CYS A 102 -5.78 -11.80 -3.08
N HIS A 103 -4.45 -11.85 -2.95
CA HIS A 103 -3.75 -12.77 -2.07
C HIS A 103 -3.32 -12.05 -0.80
N ILE A 104 -3.92 -12.42 0.33
CA ILE A 104 -3.71 -11.78 1.63
C ILE A 104 -2.39 -12.26 2.24
N LEU A 105 -1.51 -11.31 2.57
CA LEU A 105 -0.21 -11.59 3.19
C LEU A 105 -0.21 -11.32 4.69
N ALA A 106 -0.98 -10.34 5.15
CA ALA A 106 -1.11 -10.02 6.56
C ALA A 106 -2.45 -9.36 6.89
N THR A 107 -2.90 -9.55 8.12
CA THR A 107 -4.15 -8.98 8.65
C THR A 107 -3.95 -8.36 10.03
N ALA A 108 -4.85 -7.48 10.44
CA ALA A 108 -4.97 -7.06 11.85
C ALA A 108 -6.43 -7.14 12.30
N LYS A 109 -6.64 -7.53 13.57
CA LYS A 109 -7.98 -7.68 14.15
C LYS A 109 -8.63 -6.31 14.37
N SER A 110 -9.84 -6.14 13.85
CA SER A 110 -10.68 -4.99 14.15
C SER A 110 -11.34 -5.12 15.51
N VAL A 111 -11.33 -4.03 16.27
CA VAL A 111 -12.06 -3.89 17.54
C VAL A 111 -13.51 -3.45 17.32
N GLU A 112 -13.83 -2.88 16.15
CA GLU A 112 -15.19 -2.48 15.79
C GLU A 112 -15.99 -3.64 15.17
N THR A 113 -15.38 -4.42 14.27
CA THR A 113 -16.06 -5.48 13.52
C THR A 113 -15.76 -6.88 14.03
N ASN A 114 -14.74 -7.03 14.88
CA ASN A 114 -14.19 -8.32 15.32
C ASN A 114 -13.73 -9.21 14.15
N LYS A 115 -13.44 -8.62 12.97
CA LYS A 115 -12.90 -9.33 11.81
C LYS A 115 -11.39 -9.12 11.69
N ASP A 116 -10.72 -10.06 11.04
CA ASP A 116 -9.33 -9.89 10.62
C ASP A 116 -9.34 -9.10 9.31
N GLU A 117 -8.95 -7.83 9.37
CA GLU A 117 -8.94 -6.93 8.21
C GLU A 117 -7.62 -7.06 7.46
N THR A 118 -7.67 -7.12 6.12
CA THR A 118 -6.48 -7.19 5.26
C THR A 118 -5.64 -5.91 5.40
N VAL A 119 -4.35 -6.05 5.71
CA VAL A 119 -3.42 -4.90 5.85
C VAL A 119 -2.21 -4.96 4.94
N VAL A 120 -1.85 -6.14 4.42
CA VAL A 120 -0.83 -6.33 3.38
C VAL A 120 -1.31 -7.42 2.43
N TRP A 121 -1.22 -7.18 1.13
CA TRP A 121 -1.64 -8.13 0.10
C TRP A 121 -0.89 -7.92 -1.22
N VAL A 122 -1.06 -8.89 -2.12
CA VAL A 122 -0.78 -8.72 -3.55
C VAL A 122 -2.04 -9.00 -4.35
N ASN A 123 -2.12 -8.45 -5.56
CA ASN A 123 -3.24 -8.67 -6.46
C ASN A 123 -2.76 -8.68 -7.92
N GLN A 124 -3.52 -9.32 -8.80
CA GLN A 124 -3.32 -9.21 -10.24
C GLN A 124 -4.59 -8.69 -10.89
N TYR A 125 -4.47 -7.68 -11.76
CA TYR A 125 -5.59 -7.16 -12.54
C TYR A 125 -5.16 -6.93 -13.99
N GLY A 126 -5.72 -7.73 -14.90
CA GLY A 126 -5.18 -7.87 -16.25
C GLY A 126 -3.71 -8.31 -16.20
N LYS A 127 -2.82 -7.52 -16.80
CA LYS A 127 -1.36 -7.75 -16.77
C LYS A 127 -0.66 -7.06 -15.59
N ALA A 128 -1.36 -6.22 -14.82
CA ALA A 128 -0.75 -5.46 -13.74
C ALA A 128 -0.62 -6.30 -12.47
N LYS A 129 0.56 -6.26 -11.86
CA LYS A 129 0.80 -6.74 -10.49
C LYS A 129 0.69 -5.58 -9.52
N THR A 130 -0.08 -5.78 -8.46
CA THR A 130 -0.25 -4.84 -7.35
C THR A 130 0.35 -5.43 -6.09
N PHE A 131 1.11 -4.61 -5.37
CA PHE A 131 1.37 -4.81 -3.94
C PHE A 131 0.63 -3.69 -3.18
N GLY A 132 -0.08 -4.04 -2.12
CA GLY A 132 -0.85 -3.08 -1.34
C GLY A 132 -0.64 -3.20 0.15
N THR A 133 -0.69 -2.04 0.84
CA THR A 133 -0.79 -1.98 2.29
C THR A 133 -1.64 -0.81 2.77
N THR A 134 -2.53 -1.07 3.75
CA THR A 134 -3.30 -0.02 4.43
C THR A 134 -2.51 0.66 5.54
N LEU A 135 -1.37 0.09 5.93
CA LEU A 135 -0.46 0.67 6.94
C LEU A 135 0.31 1.84 6.34
N GLY A 136 0.50 2.93 7.09
CA GLY A 136 1.34 4.05 6.67
C GLY A 136 0.75 5.45 6.84
N HIS A 137 -0.22 5.65 7.74
CA HIS A 137 -0.72 7.00 8.07
C HIS A 137 0.32 7.86 8.80
N HIS A 138 1.07 7.25 9.73
CA HIS A 138 1.96 7.95 10.65
C HIS A 138 3.42 7.67 10.28
N ASN A 139 4.27 8.70 10.33
CA ASN A 139 5.70 8.59 10.04
C ASN A 139 6.38 7.52 10.92
N GLU A 140 6.03 7.45 12.21
CA GLU A 140 6.55 6.43 13.14
C GLU A 140 6.28 4.99 12.66
N THR A 141 5.13 4.74 12.04
CA THR A 141 4.81 3.44 11.44
C THR A 141 5.61 3.23 10.15
N MET A 142 5.75 4.26 9.31
CA MET A 142 6.53 4.15 8.07
C MET A 142 8.03 3.99 8.30
N MET A 143 8.53 4.36 9.48
CA MET A 143 9.93 4.21 9.86
C MET A 143 10.25 2.86 10.51
N THR A 144 9.26 1.99 10.76
CA THR A 144 9.56 0.66 11.33
C THR A 144 10.22 -0.24 10.30
N ASN A 145 11.05 -1.15 10.77
CA ASN A 145 11.74 -2.12 9.91
C ASN A 145 10.75 -2.98 9.14
N GLU A 146 9.64 -3.38 9.77
CA GLU A 146 8.61 -4.22 9.16
C GLU A 146 7.91 -3.47 8.02
N TRP A 147 7.54 -2.20 8.22
CA TRP A 147 6.90 -1.42 7.17
C TRP A 147 7.85 -1.19 5.98
N LEU A 148 9.08 -0.74 6.26
CA LEU A 148 10.10 -0.53 5.23
C LEU A 148 10.44 -1.83 4.48
N ALA A 149 10.58 -2.94 5.19
CA ALA A 149 10.83 -4.25 4.58
C ALA A 149 9.66 -4.70 3.70
N THR A 150 8.42 -4.60 4.19
CA THR A 150 7.24 -5.04 3.44
C THR A 150 7.08 -4.22 2.15
N VAL A 151 7.17 -2.88 2.23
CA VAL A 151 6.99 -2.00 1.06
C VAL A 151 8.13 -2.14 0.06
N SER A 152 9.38 -2.21 0.52
CA SER A 152 10.54 -2.38 -0.38
C SER A 152 10.49 -3.74 -1.08
N ARG A 153 10.20 -4.82 -0.36
CA ARG A 153 10.06 -6.17 -0.95
C ARG A 153 8.84 -6.26 -1.87
N GLY A 154 7.74 -5.61 -1.51
CA GLY A 154 6.56 -5.47 -2.37
C GLY A 154 6.87 -4.78 -3.69
N LEU A 155 7.62 -3.67 -3.66
CA LEU A 155 8.11 -2.97 -4.86
C LEU A 155 9.00 -3.88 -5.71
N LEU A 156 9.94 -4.59 -5.11
CA LEU A 156 10.82 -5.52 -5.83
C LEU A 156 10.01 -6.66 -6.46
N TRP A 157 9.04 -7.21 -5.74
CA TRP A 157 8.19 -8.31 -6.20
C TRP A 157 7.34 -7.90 -7.42
N VAL A 158 6.66 -6.76 -7.38
CA VAL A 158 5.85 -6.31 -8.53
C VAL A 158 6.70 -5.98 -9.77
N CYS A 159 7.98 -5.65 -9.56
CA CYS A 159 8.95 -5.40 -10.63
C CYS A 159 9.74 -6.65 -11.07
N GLY A 160 9.45 -7.84 -10.51
CA GLY A 160 10.17 -9.07 -10.84
C GLY A 160 11.64 -9.07 -10.42
N LYS A 161 11.97 -8.35 -9.34
CA LYS A 161 13.32 -8.21 -8.76
C LYS A 161 13.47 -8.86 -7.40
N LEU A 162 12.49 -9.66 -7.00
CA LEU A 162 12.51 -10.51 -5.81
C LEU A 162 12.30 -11.96 -6.25
N GLY A 163 13.27 -12.82 -5.99
CA GLY A 163 13.16 -14.25 -6.25
C GLY A 163 12.19 -14.94 -5.28
N ASP A 164 11.72 -16.12 -5.65
CA ASP A 164 10.74 -16.90 -4.86
C ASP A 164 11.28 -17.30 -3.48
N ASP A 165 12.60 -17.39 -3.35
CA ASP A 165 13.27 -17.64 -2.08
C ASP A 165 13.49 -16.38 -1.21
N GLY A 166 13.09 -15.22 -1.73
CA GLY A 166 13.26 -13.91 -1.11
C GLY A 166 14.59 -13.22 -1.40
N THR A 167 15.41 -13.79 -2.29
CA THR A 167 16.65 -13.16 -2.78
C THR A 167 16.34 -11.93 -3.63
N ILE A 168 17.16 -10.89 -3.48
CA ILE A 168 17.01 -9.64 -4.23
C ILE A 168 17.87 -9.74 -5.48
N GLY A 169 17.30 -9.39 -6.64
CA GLY A 169 18.04 -9.42 -7.90
C GLY A 169 19.25 -8.48 -7.91
N ASP A 170 20.27 -8.84 -8.69
CA ASP A 170 21.51 -8.09 -8.80
C ASP A 170 21.28 -6.60 -9.13
N GLY A 171 21.94 -5.72 -8.38
CA GLY A 171 21.81 -4.26 -8.54
C GLY A 171 20.56 -3.65 -7.89
N TYR A 172 19.68 -4.45 -7.28
CA TYR A 172 18.49 -3.97 -6.57
C TYR A 172 18.59 -4.13 -5.05
N SER A 173 19.67 -4.71 -4.54
CA SER A 173 19.96 -4.75 -3.10
C SER A 173 20.27 -3.35 -2.60
N GLY A 174 19.43 -2.80 -1.72
CA GLY A 174 19.74 -1.56 -1.01
C GLY A 174 20.89 -1.76 -0.01
N THR A 175 21.64 -0.71 0.28
CA THR A 175 22.68 -0.72 1.34
C THR A 175 22.09 -0.70 2.76
N GLY A 176 20.77 -0.80 2.91
CA GLY A 176 20.05 -0.70 4.17
C GLY A 176 19.68 0.74 4.53
N ILE A 177 19.47 0.99 5.83
CA ILE A 177 19.03 2.26 6.44
C ILE A 177 20.16 3.30 6.43
N SER A 178 20.85 3.50 5.31
CA SER A 178 21.67 4.69 5.15
C SER A 178 20.72 5.84 4.82
N PRO A 179 20.60 6.88 5.65
CA PRO A 179 19.77 8.02 5.32
C PRO A 179 20.19 8.56 3.95
N ILE A 180 19.22 8.74 3.06
CA ILE A 180 19.47 9.49 1.84
C ILE A 180 19.68 10.94 2.28
N ILE A 181 20.92 11.38 2.31
CA ILE A 181 21.26 12.79 2.53
C ILE A 181 20.99 13.50 1.20
N LEU A 182 19.78 14.03 1.06
CA LEU A 182 19.49 14.95 -0.03
C LEU A 182 20.34 16.21 0.17
N PRO A 183 20.99 16.75 -0.88
CA PRO A 183 21.63 18.04 -0.77
C PRO A 183 20.59 19.06 -0.30
N THR A 184 20.98 19.93 0.63
CA THR A 184 20.16 21.09 1.00
C THR A 184 19.80 21.83 -0.29
N VAL A 185 18.51 21.89 -0.62
CA VAL A 185 18.03 22.74 -1.70
C VAL A 185 18.32 24.17 -1.24
N GLY A 186 19.35 24.78 -1.82
CA GLY A 186 19.84 26.08 -1.38
C GLY A 186 18.72 27.13 -1.42
N GLY A 187 18.48 27.79 -0.28
CA GLY A 187 18.04 29.18 -0.18
C GLY A 187 16.80 29.62 -0.96
N GLY A 188 15.87 28.73 -1.31
CA GLY A 188 14.55 29.14 -1.76
C GLY A 188 13.75 29.64 -0.55
N SER A 189 13.21 30.85 -0.62
CA SER A 189 12.32 31.37 0.42
C SER A 189 11.23 30.34 0.73
N GLU A 190 10.90 30.19 2.02
CA GLU A 190 9.77 29.37 2.47
C GLU A 190 8.50 29.85 1.76
N GLN A 191 8.17 29.23 0.62
CA GLN A 191 6.86 29.42 0.01
C GLN A 191 5.87 28.69 0.90
N LYS A 192 4.98 29.46 1.54
CA LYS A 192 3.83 28.89 2.24
C LYS A 192 3.10 27.94 1.29
N PRO A 193 2.74 26.73 1.74
CA PRO A 193 1.91 25.82 0.96
C PRO A 193 0.67 26.56 0.46
N THR A 194 0.32 26.35 -0.81
CA THR A 194 -0.93 26.89 -1.36
C THR A 194 -2.10 26.30 -0.56
N GLU A 195 -2.94 27.16 0.01
CA GLU A 195 -4.12 26.72 0.75
C GLU A 195 -5.01 25.85 -0.15
N ALA A 196 -5.44 24.70 0.39
CA ALA A 196 -6.41 23.86 -0.28
C ALA A 196 -7.73 24.64 -0.45
N LYS A 197 -8.19 24.81 -1.69
CA LYS A 197 -9.53 25.36 -1.94
C LYS A 197 -10.56 24.39 -1.37
N ARG A 198 -11.38 24.88 -0.43
CA ARG A 198 -12.53 24.18 0.13
C ARG A 198 -13.64 24.04 -0.90
#